data_AF-R7HRT3-F1
#
_entry.id   AF-R7HRT3-F1
#
_cell.length_a   1.000
_cell.length_b   1.000
_cell.length_c   1.000
_cell.angle_alpha   90.00
_cell.angle_beta   90.00
_cell.angle_gamma   90.00
#
_symmetry.space_group_name_H-M   'P 1'
#
loop_
_entity.id
_entity.type
_entity.pdbx_description
1 polymer ?
#
loop_
_entity_poly.entity_id
_entity_poly.type
_entity_poly.pdbx_seq_one_letter_code
_entity_poly.pdbx_strand_id
1 'polypeptide(L)'
;MADNYLEKKFEEYAAAKAGRRAPHRLSPAGNRQGVVEFKFPRRRVVVAVPDADAVIEAFCNAGCQVAFCGTDIDGGQAYAEAVGAQFNPVNEFCAETLCRAMSRVMKAWRDIEIVICTADMAPAITNHWRTLRSALPMEPDYGRVVVIGSEAAEIPAIPNATVNAIVCRDIDNAVASACLFFALPECGAVSGQTISTL
;
A
#
# COMPACT_ATOMS: atom_id res chain seq x y z
N MET A 1 -62.99 20.27 24.96
CA MET A 1 -62.24 18.99 24.87
C MET A 1 -61.05 19.22 23.96
N ALA A 2 -59.92 19.67 24.51
CA ALA A 2 -58.73 20.08 23.76
C ALA A 2 -57.42 19.72 24.48
N ASP A 3 -57.42 18.67 25.32
CA ASP A 3 -56.27 18.35 26.17
C ASP A 3 -55.34 17.26 25.59
N ASN A 4 -55.70 16.64 24.48
CA ASN A 4 -55.05 15.40 24.04
C ASN A 4 -53.99 15.57 22.93
N TYR A 5 -53.66 16.81 22.55
CA TYR A 5 -52.67 17.06 21.50
C TYR A 5 -51.24 16.94 22.03
N LEU A 6 -50.98 17.44 23.24
CA LEU A 6 -49.65 17.43 23.85
C LEU A 6 -49.26 16.02 24.29
N GLU A 7 -50.17 15.28 24.91
CA GLU A 7 -49.93 13.87 25.27
C GLU A 7 -49.62 13.03 24.04
N LYS A 8 -50.41 13.16 22.98
CA LYS A 8 -50.17 12.44 21.73
C LYS A 8 -48.83 12.81 21.09
N LYS A 9 -48.41 14.08 21.16
CA LYS A 9 -47.09 14.52 20.68
C LYS A 9 -45.94 13.99 21.54
N PHE A 10 -46.16 13.87 22.85
CA PHE A 10 -45.19 13.26 23.75
C PHE A 10 -45.07 11.76 23.51
N GLU A 11 -46.17 11.05 23.30
CA GLU A 11 -46.18 9.63 22.94
C GLU A 11 -45.49 9.38 21.60
N GLU A 12 -45.77 10.19 20.57
CA GLU A 12 -45.09 10.14 19.28
C GLU A 12 -43.58 10.36 19.43
N TYR A 13 -43.16 11.33 20.25
CA TYR A 13 -41.75 11.61 20.52
C TYR A 13 -41.07 10.50 21.32
N ALA A 14 -41.75 9.94 22.32
CA ALA A 14 -41.27 8.84 23.15
C ALA A 14 -41.12 7.56 22.33
N ALA A 15 -42.10 7.25 21.47
CA ALA A 15 -42.05 6.13 20.53
C ALA A 15 -40.92 6.31 19.49
N ALA A 16 -40.73 7.52 18.96
CA ALA A 16 -39.62 7.84 18.06
C ALA A 16 -38.24 7.69 18.74
N LYS A 17 -38.14 8.01 20.03
CA LYS A 17 -36.90 7.82 20.81
C LYS A 17 -36.66 6.36 21.17
N ALA A 18 -37.71 5.59 21.46
CA ALA A 18 -37.64 4.15 21.72
C ALA A 18 -37.27 3.35 20.44
N GLY A 19 -37.61 3.87 19.25
CA GLY A 19 -37.21 3.31 17.96
C GLY A 19 -35.81 3.70 17.48
N ARG A 20 -35.14 4.68 18.12
CA ARG A 20 -33.74 4.99 17.83
C ARG A 20 -32.84 3.92 18.44
N ARG A 21 -32.52 2.91 17.63
CA ARG A 21 -31.41 1.98 17.91
C ARG A 21 -30.19 2.81 18.32
N ALA A 22 -29.55 2.43 19.43
CA ALA A 22 -28.37 3.09 19.98
C ALA A 22 -27.35 3.40 18.87
N PRO A 23 -26.63 4.55 18.93
CA PRO A 23 -25.67 4.91 17.91
C PRO A 23 -24.71 3.74 17.68
N HIS A 24 -24.70 3.26 16.44
CA HIS A 24 -24.07 2.02 16.05
C HIS A 24 -22.54 2.10 16.20
N ARG A 25 -22.00 1.34 17.17
CA ARG A 25 -20.62 0.79 17.20
C ARG A 25 -19.48 1.75 16.85
N LEU A 26 -19.46 2.93 17.47
CA LEU A 26 -18.28 3.78 17.47
C LEU A 26 -17.45 3.44 18.72
N SER A 27 -16.14 3.23 18.54
CA SER A 27 -15.19 3.15 19.64
C SER A 27 -15.15 4.50 20.39
N PRO A 28 -14.53 4.59 21.58
CA PRO A 28 -14.37 5.86 22.28
C PRO A 28 -13.71 6.96 21.44
N ALA A 29 -12.93 6.57 20.41
CA ALA A 29 -12.28 7.47 19.46
C ALA A 29 -13.16 7.85 18.25
N GLY A 30 -14.40 7.37 18.16
CA GLY A 30 -15.29 7.64 17.02
C GLY A 30 -15.04 6.77 15.79
N ASN A 31 -14.11 5.82 15.85
CA ASN A 31 -13.87 4.87 14.76
C ASN A 31 -14.78 3.66 14.85
N ARG A 32 -14.93 2.90 13.76
CA ARG A 32 -15.63 1.62 13.78
C ARG A 32 -14.99 0.70 14.82
N GLN A 33 -15.80 0.13 15.72
CA GLN A 33 -15.29 -0.78 16.74
C GLN A 33 -14.54 -1.96 16.09
N GLY A 34 -13.34 -2.28 16.60
CA GLY A 34 -12.50 -3.38 16.12
C GLY A 34 -11.67 -3.06 14.88
N VAL A 35 -11.62 -1.80 14.44
CA VAL A 35 -10.84 -1.36 13.28
C VAL A 35 -9.84 -0.29 13.71
N VAL A 36 -8.59 -0.42 13.23
CA VAL A 36 -7.58 0.64 13.29
C VAL A 36 -7.43 1.18 11.87
N GLU A 37 -7.60 2.49 11.70
CA GLU A 37 -7.48 3.15 10.40
C GLU A 37 -6.30 4.12 10.46
N PHE A 38 -5.44 4.07 9.44
CA PHE A 38 -4.32 4.97 9.29
C PHE A 38 -4.54 5.86 8.08
N LYS A 39 -4.20 7.14 8.20
CA LYS A 39 -4.20 8.03 7.04
C LYS A 39 -3.03 7.66 6.14
N PHE A 40 -3.34 7.09 4.97
CA PHE A 40 -2.32 6.76 3.99
C PHE A 40 -2.10 7.96 3.04
N PRO A 41 -0.92 8.62 3.05
CA PRO A 41 -0.62 9.69 2.10
C PRO A 41 -0.47 9.09 0.69
N ARG A 42 -0.84 9.86 -0.35
CA ARG A 42 -0.57 9.44 -1.73
C ARG A 42 0.94 9.32 -1.93
N ARG A 43 1.39 8.17 -2.45
CA ARG A 43 2.81 7.88 -2.71
C ARG A 43 3.04 7.38 -4.13
N ARG A 44 4.29 7.50 -4.59
CA ARG A 44 4.79 6.92 -5.83
C ARG A 44 5.38 5.54 -5.57
N VAL A 45 4.74 4.51 -6.09
CA VAL A 45 5.01 3.09 -5.79
C VAL A 45 5.45 2.35 -7.04
N VAL A 46 6.56 1.61 -6.93
CA VAL A 46 6.98 0.64 -7.93
C VAL A 46 6.81 -0.77 -7.38
N VAL A 47 6.05 -1.61 -8.08
CA VAL A 47 5.84 -3.03 -7.77
C VAL A 47 6.59 -3.87 -8.80
N ALA A 48 7.71 -4.45 -8.38
CA ALA A 48 8.56 -5.35 -9.15
C ALA A 48 8.45 -6.77 -8.59
N VAL A 49 7.21 -7.27 -8.52
CA VAL A 49 6.85 -8.61 -8.04
C VAL A 49 5.91 -9.24 -9.07
N PRO A 50 6.16 -10.47 -9.54
CA PRO A 50 5.22 -11.21 -10.39
C PRO A 50 3.91 -11.49 -9.64
N ASP A 51 2.78 -11.57 -10.37
CA ASP A 51 1.48 -11.98 -9.83
C ASP A 51 1.04 -11.19 -8.57
N ALA A 52 1.37 -9.90 -8.51
CA ALA A 52 1.16 -9.04 -7.34
C ALA A 52 -0.13 -8.21 -7.42
N ASP A 53 -1.18 -8.74 -8.02
CA ASP A 53 -2.42 -8.01 -8.32
C ASP A 53 -3.06 -7.41 -7.06
N ALA A 54 -3.16 -8.20 -5.98
CA ALA A 54 -3.71 -7.74 -4.70
C ALA A 54 -2.93 -6.55 -4.13
N VAL A 55 -1.61 -6.53 -4.30
CA VAL A 55 -0.75 -5.41 -3.85
C VAL A 55 -0.99 -4.18 -4.73
N ILE A 56 -0.99 -4.36 -6.05
CA ILE A 56 -1.21 -3.27 -7.02
C ILE A 56 -2.55 -2.60 -6.76
N GLU A 57 -3.63 -3.39 -6.66
CA GLU A 57 -4.97 -2.88 -6.38
C GLU A 57 -5.04 -2.17 -5.02
N ALA A 58 -4.42 -2.74 -3.97
CA ALA A 58 -4.43 -2.12 -2.65
C ALA A 58 -3.80 -0.72 -2.64
N PHE A 59 -2.66 -0.54 -3.33
CA PHE A 59 -2.03 0.79 -3.43
C PHE A 59 -2.81 1.74 -4.34
N CYS A 60 -3.38 1.27 -5.45
CA CYS A 60 -4.25 2.07 -6.31
C CYS A 60 -5.49 2.56 -5.53
N ASN A 61 -6.13 1.67 -4.78
CA ASN A 61 -7.28 1.98 -3.91
C ASN A 61 -6.92 2.95 -2.78
N ALA A 62 -5.67 2.90 -2.28
CA ALA A 62 -5.14 3.89 -1.34
C ALA A 62 -4.86 5.26 -2.00
N GLY A 63 -5.06 5.40 -3.32
CA GLY A 63 -4.86 6.64 -4.08
C GLY A 63 -3.40 6.91 -4.44
N CYS A 64 -2.53 5.89 -4.39
CA CYS A 64 -1.14 5.99 -4.80
C CYS A 64 -0.99 6.00 -6.32
N GLN A 65 0.11 6.59 -6.78
CA GLN A 65 0.55 6.46 -8.16
C GLN A 65 1.39 5.19 -8.26
N VAL A 66 0.87 4.17 -8.95
CA VAL A 66 1.47 2.82 -8.98
C VAL A 66 2.02 2.51 -10.37
N ALA A 67 3.20 1.91 -10.41
CA ALA A 67 3.82 1.36 -11.60
C ALA A 67 4.22 -0.09 -11.33
N PHE A 68 3.99 -0.97 -12.30
CA PHE A 68 4.37 -2.37 -12.18
C PHE A 68 5.01 -2.87 -13.48
N CYS A 69 5.72 -3.99 -13.38
CA CYS A 69 6.40 -4.63 -14.50
C CYS A 69 5.74 -5.96 -14.86
N GLY A 70 5.80 -6.33 -16.13
CA GLY A 70 5.33 -7.63 -16.61
C GLY A 70 5.82 -7.92 -18.02
N THR A 71 5.76 -9.19 -18.40
CA THR A 71 6.20 -9.70 -19.70
C THR A 71 5.06 -9.80 -20.71
N ASP A 72 3.82 -9.99 -20.25
CA ASP A 72 2.61 -9.94 -21.08
C ASP A 72 2.24 -8.48 -21.36
N ILE A 73 2.52 -8.03 -22.60
CA ILE A 73 2.31 -6.64 -22.99
C ILE A 73 0.83 -6.30 -23.04
N ASP A 74 0.03 -7.16 -23.69
CA ASP A 74 -1.38 -6.89 -23.93
C ASP A 74 -2.18 -7.03 -22.64
N GLY A 75 -1.96 -8.12 -21.89
CA GLY A 75 -2.60 -8.32 -20.59
C GLY A 75 -2.18 -7.27 -19.57
N GLY A 76 -0.88 -6.94 -19.50
CA GLY A 76 -0.36 -5.93 -18.59
C GLY A 76 -0.89 -4.52 -18.87
N GLN A 77 -1.00 -4.13 -20.14
CA GLN A 77 -1.58 -2.84 -20.52
C GLN A 77 -3.06 -2.75 -20.19
N ALA A 78 -3.85 -3.78 -20.54
CA ALA A 78 -5.28 -3.84 -20.23
C ALA A 78 -5.54 -3.81 -18.72
N TYR A 79 -4.73 -4.53 -17.94
CA TYR A 79 -4.84 -4.54 -16.49
C TYR A 79 -4.51 -3.16 -15.88
N ALA A 80 -3.44 -2.51 -16.33
CA ALA A 80 -3.07 -1.17 -15.89
C ALA A 80 -4.17 -0.13 -16.13
N GLU A 81 -4.83 -0.19 -17.28
CA GLU A 81 -5.98 0.66 -17.61
C GLU A 81 -7.17 0.40 -16.68
N ALA A 82 -7.44 -0.87 -16.34
CA ALA A 82 -8.54 -1.25 -15.46
C ALA A 82 -8.35 -0.75 -14.01
N VAL A 83 -7.14 -0.82 -13.47
CA VAL A 83 -6.84 -0.46 -12.06
C VAL A 83 -6.33 0.97 -11.88
N GLY A 84 -6.00 1.67 -12.97
CA GLY A 84 -5.45 3.03 -12.93
C GLY A 84 -3.97 3.08 -12.55
N ALA A 85 -3.18 2.10 -13.01
CA ALA A 85 -1.74 2.01 -12.79
C ALA A 85 -0.94 2.28 -14.08
N GLN A 86 0.39 2.37 -13.97
CA GLN A 86 1.30 2.46 -15.11
C GLN A 86 1.99 1.11 -15.36
N PHE A 87 1.71 0.49 -16.50
CA PHE A 87 2.42 -0.69 -16.93
C PHE A 87 3.80 -0.34 -17.51
N ASN A 88 4.84 -1.09 -17.13
CA ASN A 88 6.19 -0.98 -17.68
C ASN A 88 6.63 -2.35 -18.24
N PRO A 89 6.53 -2.57 -19.56
CA PRO A 89 6.87 -3.85 -20.15
C PRO A 89 8.35 -4.16 -20.01
N VAL A 90 8.65 -5.43 -19.70
CA VAL A 90 9.99 -6.00 -19.63
C VAL A 90 10.07 -7.25 -20.49
N ASN A 91 11.22 -7.48 -21.15
CA ASN A 91 11.41 -8.65 -22.01
C ASN A 91 11.51 -9.96 -21.21
N GLU A 92 12.08 -9.87 -20.01
CA GLU A 92 12.22 -10.94 -19.05
C GLU A 92 12.06 -10.32 -17.66
N PHE A 93 11.56 -11.08 -16.69
CA PHE A 93 11.44 -10.62 -15.31
C PHE A 93 12.75 -10.86 -14.54
N CYS A 94 13.76 -10.03 -14.81
CA CYS A 94 15.08 -10.14 -14.19
C CYS A 94 15.61 -8.80 -13.70
N ALA A 95 16.63 -8.83 -12.85
CA ALA A 95 17.16 -7.63 -12.20
C ALA A 95 17.52 -6.50 -13.18
N GLU A 96 18.12 -6.83 -14.33
CA GLU A 96 18.55 -5.85 -15.34
C GLU A 96 17.37 -5.10 -15.97
N THR A 97 16.35 -5.82 -16.42
CA THR A 97 15.17 -5.24 -17.08
C THR A 97 14.32 -4.45 -16.08
N LEU A 98 14.18 -4.94 -14.85
CA LEU A 98 13.49 -4.25 -13.76
C LEU A 98 14.19 -2.95 -13.38
N CYS A 99 15.53 -2.94 -13.29
CA CYS A 99 16.30 -1.72 -13.03
C CYS A 99 16.10 -0.68 -14.15
N ARG A 100 16.07 -1.11 -15.41
CA ARG A 100 15.78 -0.23 -16.56
C ARG A 100 14.35 0.33 -16.50
N ALA A 101 13.36 -0.50 -16.18
CA ALA A 101 11.99 -0.05 -15.99
C ALA A 101 11.90 1.00 -14.86
N MET A 102 12.56 0.74 -13.72
CA MET A 102 12.62 1.69 -12.60
C MET A 102 13.26 3.02 -12.99
N SER A 103 14.31 3.03 -13.83
CA SER A 103 14.87 4.28 -14.37
C SER A 103 13.88 5.07 -15.22
N ARG A 104 13.04 4.40 -16.02
CA ARG A 104 12.00 5.06 -16.83
C ARG A 104 10.95 5.71 -15.92
N VAL A 105 10.50 4.97 -14.90
CA VAL A 105 9.55 5.48 -13.89
C VAL A 105 10.14 6.66 -13.13
N MET A 106 11.39 6.54 -12.64
CA MET A 106 12.09 7.62 -11.95
C MET A 106 12.18 8.89 -12.82
N LYS A 107 12.50 8.74 -14.11
CA LYS A 107 12.56 9.88 -15.03
C LYS A 107 11.20 10.54 -15.22
N ALA A 108 10.13 9.74 -15.32
CA ALA A 108 8.78 10.24 -15.52
C ALA A 108 8.23 10.95 -14.27
N TRP A 109 8.45 10.37 -13.10
CA TRP A 109 7.82 10.82 -11.85
C TRP A 109 8.72 11.68 -10.96
N ARG A 110 10.02 11.74 -11.27
CA ARG A 110 11.09 12.47 -10.56
C ARG A 110 11.46 11.96 -9.18
N ASP A 111 10.73 11.01 -8.61
CA ASP A 111 11.12 10.27 -7.41
C ASP A 111 10.29 8.97 -7.34
N ILE A 112 10.79 7.97 -6.61
CA ILE A 112 10.07 6.75 -6.28
C ILE A 112 10.17 6.60 -4.76
N GLU A 113 9.03 6.60 -4.08
CA GLU A 113 8.96 6.67 -2.63
C GLU A 113 8.88 5.27 -2.00
N ILE A 114 8.22 4.34 -2.68
CA ILE A 114 8.01 2.97 -2.22
C ILE A 114 8.44 2.02 -3.33
N VAL A 115 9.25 1.02 -2.97
CA VAL A 115 9.64 -0.09 -3.85
C VAL A 115 9.19 -1.39 -3.22
N ILE A 116 8.47 -2.21 -3.98
CA ILE A 116 8.07 -3.55 -3.58
C ILE A 116 8.73 -4.51 -4.55
N CYS A 117 9.47 -5.49 -4.04
CA CYS A 117 10.26 -6.40 -4.87
C CYS A 117 10.37 -7.78 -4.24
N THR A 118 10.76 -8.77 -5.04
CA THR A 118 11.02 -10.12 -4.55
C THR A 118 12.39 -10.21 -3.86
N ALA A 119 12.54 -11.18 -2.95
CA ALA A 119 13.77 -11.40 -2.18
C ALA A 119 15.03 -11.55 -3.05
N ASP A 120 14.94 -12.29 -4.15
CA ASP A 120 16.02 -12.53 -5.10
C ASP A 120 16.42 -11.27 -5.89
N MET A 121 15.47 -10.37 -6.16
CA MET A 121 15.71 -9.12 -6.90
C MET A 121 16.10 -7.95 -5.99
N ALA A 122 15.84 -8.06 -4.68
CA ALA A 122 16.02 -6.97 -3.72
C ALA A 122 17.42 -6.34 -3.73
N PRO A 123 18.55 -7.10 -3.75
CA PRO A 123 19.88 -6.47 -3.77
C PRO A 123 20.12 -5.58 -4.99
N ALA A 124 19.70 -6.00 -6.17
CA ALA A 124 19.89 -5.23 -7.40
C ALA A 124 18.97 -4.00 -7.45
N ILE A 125 17.69 -4.21 -7.13
CA ILE A 125 16.67 -3.15 -7.17
C ILE A 125 16.97 -2.08 -6.12
N THR A 126 17.29 -2.45 -4.88
CA THR A 126 17.55 -1.47 -3.81
C THR A 126 18.79 -0.64 -4.07
N ASN A 127 19.87 -1.24 -4.56
CA ASN A 127 21.09 -0.53 -4.94
C ASN A 127 20.84 0.45 -6.11
N HIS A 128 20.08 0.02 -7.12
CA HIS A 128 19.75 0.88 -8.24
C HIS A 128 18.83 2.03 -7.82
N TRP A 129 17.81 1.75 -7.02
CA TRP A 129 16.91 2.77 -6.46
C TRP A 129 17.67 3.80 -5.64
N ARG A 130 18.60 3.36 -4.78
CA ARG A 130 19.49 4.25 -4.01
C ARG A 130 20.31 5.16 -4.93
N THR A 131 20.88 4.61 -5.99
CA THR A 131 21.68 5.36 -6.97
C THR A 131 20.83 6.43 -7.67
N LEU A 132 19.59 6.09 -8.03
CA LEU A 132 18.66 7.04 -8.62
C LEU A 132 18.29 8.16 -7.63
N ARG A 133 18.07 7.84 -6.35
CA ARG A 133 17.70 8.83 -5.34
C ARG A 133 18.85 9.72 -4.90
N SER A 134 20.09 9.23 -4.92
CA SER A 134 21.25 10.08 -4.62
C SER A 134 21.49 11.18 -5.67
N ALA A 135 20.89 11.06 -6.85
CA ALA A 135 20.93 12.07 -7.90
C ALA A 135 19.82 13.14 -7.77
N LEU A 136 18.94 13.03 -6.77
CA LEU A 136 17.87 14.00 -6.56
C LEU A 136 18.42 15.34 -6.04
N PRO A 137 17.85 16.49 -6.44
CA PRO A 137 18.31 17.80 -5.98
C PRO A 137 18.17 18.02 -4.47
N MET A 138 17.27 17.29 -3.83
CA MET A 138 16.99 17.37 -2.40
C MET A 138 17.00 15.96 -1.81
N GLU A 139 17.53 15.83 -0.60
CA GLU A 139 17.44 14.56 0.11
C GLU A 139 15.97 14.24 0.44
N PRO A 140 15.51 13.04 0.06
CA PRO A 140 14.15 12.63 0.38
C PRO A 140 13.99 12.30 1.86
N ASP A 141 12.88 12.74 2.45
CA ASP A 141 12.49 12.52 3.85
C ASP A 141 11.75 11.18 4.07
N TYR A 142 11.35 10.53 2.99
CA TYR A 142 10.57 9.30 3.02
C TYR A 142 11.07 8.30 1.97
N GLY A 143 11.20 7.04 2.39
CA GLY A 143 11.59 5.94 1.53
C GLY A 143 11.20 4.62 2.16
N ARG A 144 10.59 3.72 1.38
CA ARG A 144 10.19 2.39 1.85
C ARG A 144 10.56 1.33 0.84
N VAL A 145 11.10 0.23 1.35
CA VAL A 145 11.30 -1.01 0.59
C VAL A 145 10.57 -2.12 1.31
N VAL A 146 9.73 -2.84 0.58
CA VAL A 146 9.07 -4.06 1.07
C VAL A 146 9.55 -5.22 0.21
N VAL A 147 10.17 -6.20 0.85
CA VAL A 147 10.67 -7.41 0.21
C VAL A 147 9.65 -8.53 0.42
N ILE A 148 9.21 -9.19 -0.64
CA ILE A 148 8.28 -10.31 -0.58
C ILE A 148 9.02 -11.59 -0.99
N GLY A 149 8.84 -12.68 -0.27
CA GLY A 149 9.45 -13.96 -0.63
C GLY A 149 8.92 -15.14 0.17
N SER A 150 9.34 -16.34 -0.18
CA SER A 150 9.00 -17.57 0.54
C SER A 150 9.90 -17.84 1.75
N GLU A 151 11.01 -17.11 1.86
CA GLU A 151 12.01 -17.24 2.91
C GLU A 151 12.45 -15.86 3.41
N ALA A 152 13.04 -15.82 4.60
CA ALA A 152 13.58 -14.60 5.15
C ALA A 152 14.80 -14.15 4.33
N ALA A 153 14.71 -12.97 3.71
CA ALA A 153 15.84 -12.31 3.07
C ALA A 153 16.66 -11.53 4.10
N GLU A 154 17.97 -11.41 3.87
CA GLU A 154 18.78 -10.42 4.60
C GLU A 154 18.28 -9.01 4.25
N ILE A 155 18.00 -8.22 5.28
CA ILE A 155 17.50 -6.86 5.11
C ILE A 155 18.68 -5.88 5.13
N PRO A 156 19.07 -5.28 3.99
CA PRO A 156 20.12 -4.28 3.99
C PRO A 156 19.64 -2.98 4.63
N ALA A 157 20.49 -2.35 5.42
CA ALA A 157 20.24 -1.00 5.91
C ALA A 157 20.37 0.00 4.74
N ILE A 158 19.30 0.74 4.45
CA ILE A 158 19.29 1.79 3.43
C ILE A 158 19.16 3.14 4.12
N PRO A 159 20.12 4.07 3.96
CA PRO A 159 20.02 5.41 4.52
C PRO A 159 18.74 6.11 4.07
N ASN A 160 18.07 6.79 5.00
CA ASN A 160 16.84 7.56 4.75
C ASN A 160 15.68 6.73 4.15
N ALA A 161 15.70 5.41 4.35
CA ALA A 161 14.60 4.52 4.00
C ALA A 161 14.45 3.42 5.05
N THR A 162 13.26 2.85 5.15
CA THR A 162 13.07 1.61 5.92
C THR A 162 12.91 0.44 4.97
N VAL A 163 13.42 -0.70 5.39
CA VAL A 163 13.32 -1.95 4.64
C VAL A 163 12.67 -2.98 5.54
N ASN A 164 11.62 -3.62 5.05
CA ASN A 164 10.89 -4.66 5.75
C ASN A 164 10.67 -5.86 4.81
N ALA A 165 10.50 -7.04 5.39
CA ALA A 165 10.25 -8.26 4.62
C ALA A 165 8.93 -8.91 5.03
N ILE A 166 8.27 -9.54 4.05
CA ILE A 166 7.08 -10.36 4.22
C ILE A 166 7.40 -11.74 3.66
N VAL A 167 7.33 -12.74 4.53
CA VAL A 167 7.40 -14.15 4.15
C VAL A 167 6.00 -14.67 3.92
N CYS A 168 5.72 -15.12 2.70
CA CYS A 168 4.40 -15.61 2.29
C CYS A 168 4.52 -16.75 1.27
N ARG A 169 3.48 -17.58 1.16
CA ARG A 169 3.34 -18.56 0.07
C ARG A 169 2.66 -17.95 -1.15
N ASP A 170 1.57 -17.24 -0.90
CA ASP A 170 0.73 -16.62 -1.91
C ASP A 170 0.61 -15.11 -1.62
N ILE A 171 0.52 -14.30 -2.68
CA ILE A 171 0.38 -12.84 -2.57
C ILE A 171 -1.11 -12.51 -2.53
N ASP A 172 -1.68 -12.56 -1.32
CA ASP A 172 -3.10 -12.32 -1.07
C ASP A 172 -3.38 -10.93 -0.45
N ASN A 173 -4.63 -10.73 -0.02
CA ASN A 173 -5.05 -9.50 0.64
C ASN A 173 -4.36 -9.25 1.99
N ALA A 174 -3.89 -10.30 2.69
CA ALA A 174 -3.14 -10.16 3.93
C ALA A 174 -1.74 -9.61 3.64
N VAL A 175 -1.07 -10.13 2.61
CA VAL A 175 0.21 -9.61 2.11
C VAL A 175 0.05 -8.15 1.66
N ALA A 176 -0.97 -7.84 0.88
CA ALA A 176 -1.26 -6.47 0.44
C ALA A 176 -1.48 -5.50 1.62
N SER A 177 -2.23 -5.93 2.63
CA SER A 177 -2.46 -5.15 3.85
C SER A 177 -1.16 -4.92 4.64
N ALA A 178 -0.28 -5.93 4.70
CA ALA A 178 1.03 -5.81 5.30
C ALA A 178 1.95 -4.86 4.53
N CYS A 179 1.92 -4.87 3.19
CA CYS A 179 2.66 -3.91 2.36
C CYS A 179 2.21 -2.48 2.64
N LEU A 180 0.89 -2.23 2.73
CA LEU A 180 0.34 -0.93 3.11
C LEU A 180 0.78 -0.52 4.51
N PHE A 181 0.72 -1.44 5.48
CA PHE A 181 1.19 -1.18 6.84
C PHE A 181 2.66 -0.74 6.84
N PHE A 182 3.57 -1.50 6.25
CA PHE A 182 4.99 -1.13 6.19
C PHE A 182 5.27 0.15 5.40
N ALA A 183 4.38 0.52 4.49
CA ALA A 183 4.46 1.77 3.78
C ALA A 183 3.97 2.98 4.59
N LEU A 184 3.42 2.81 5.80
CA LEU A 184 3.03 3.95 6.61
C LEU A 184 4.25 4.80 7.04
N PRO A 185 4.13 6.14 7.10
CA PRO A 185 5.14 7.01 7.69
C PRO A 185 5.54 6.56 9.11
N GLU A 186 4.54 6.14 9.91
CA GLU A 186 4.67 5.70 11.30
C GLU A 186 5.49 4.41 11.43
N CYS A 187 5.50 3.56 10.40
CA CYS A 187 6.29 2.33 10.38
C CYS A 187 7.79 2.57 10.19
N GLY A 188 8.24 3.83 10.17
CA GLY A 188 9.65 4.20 10.25
C GLY A 188 10.38 3.55 11.44
N ALA A 189 9.69 3.39 12.57
CA ALA A 189 10.25 2.79 13.79
C ALA A 189 10.41 1.26 13.72
N VAL A 190 9.83 0.61 12.72
CA VAL A 190 9.74 -0.86 12.60
C VAL A 190 10.65 -1.36 11.47
N SER A 191 11.70 -0.61 11.11
CA SER A 191 12.64 -1.03 10.06
C SER A 191 13.39 -2.31 10.42
N GLY A 192 13.72 -3.12 9.42
CA GLY A 192 14.49 -4.35 9.58
C GLY A 192 13.67 -5.52 10.12
N GLN A 193 12.34 -5.44 10.05
CA GLN A 193 11.46 -6.50 10.53
C GLN A 193 11.00 -7.40 9.38
N THR A 194 10.87 -8.69 9.72
CA THR A 194 10.30 -9.71 8.85
C THR A 194 9.02 -10.21 9.49
N ILE A 195 7.91 -10.17 8.77
CA ILE A 195 6.66 -10.81 9.20
C ILE A 195 6.37 -12.03 8.34
N SER A 196 5.63 -12.98 8.90
CA SER A 196 5.21 -14.19 8.22
C SER A 196 3.69 -14.20 8.09
N THR A 197 3.18 -14.47 6.90
CA THR A 197 1.75 -14.70 6.63
C THR A 197 1.45 -16.17 6.29
N LEU A 198 2.37 -17.07 6.65
CA LEU A 198 2.27 -18.53 6.45
C LEU A 198 1.10 -19.18 7.21
#